data_AF-S8CKA8-F1
#
_entry.id   AF-S8CKA8-F1
#
_cell.length_a   1.000
_cell.length_b   1.000
_cell.length_c   1.000
_cell.angle_alpha   90.00
_cell.angle_beta   90.00
_cell.angle_gamma   90.00
#
_symmetry.space_group_name_H-M   'P 1'
#
loop_
_entity.id
_entity.type
_entity.pdbx_description
1 polymer ?
#
loop_
_entity_poly.entity_id
_entity_poly.type
_entity_poly.pdbx_seq_one_letter_code
_entity_poly.pdbx_strand_id
1 'polypeptide(L)'
;PAEISWESVAGLEDQQRRHLTRLCSRGVLWKHRQDKNLSIVFRLLHGGEVEADGNCLFTAARRSMDVDATARELRMRTVRRFTEDLGSVDGETKRFIQSAIRNMYSPDLRSGWGIHVVQEVKFLAKKEDRELFDSAIEDLILLGMPREIAAECIYRDRCLPVDDGPSWAKYMSISGSPEDEFDIITLQYTEEGLLTVDENRDGRAAAFGDDIAIECLATEFKREIYVVQAHGSDGMVDEENCVFFLPHPPRSEISQPPVFLFMKGTGWCGAGADHYEPLIAH
;
A
#
# COMPACT_ATOMS: atom_id res chain seq x y z
N PRO A 1 13.76 22.43 3.42
CA PRO A 1 12.76 22.17 4.49
C PRO A 1 13.41 22.40 5.86
N ALA A 2 12.67 22.89 6.87
CA ALA A 2 13.19 22.92 8.23
C ALA A 2 13.44 21.47 8.70
N GLU A 3 14.55 21.23 9.37
CA GLU A 3 14.91 19.89 9.85
C GLU A 3 13.90 19.45 10.92
N ILE A 4 13.06 18.45 10.59
CA ILE A 4 12.13 17.86 11.55
C ILE A 4 12.93 16.91 12.43
N SER A 5 12.98 17.20 13.73
CA SER A 5 13.62 16.31 14.69
C SER A 5 12.82 15.01 14.81
N TRP A 6 13.51 13.87 14.79
CA TRP A 6 12.91 12.56 15.05
C TRP A 6 12.22 12.48 16.41
N GLU A 7 12.59 13.35 17.36
CA GLU A 7 11.90 13.49 18.67
C GLU A 7 10.49 14.08 18.56
N SER A 8 10.19 14.78 17.45
CA SER A 8 8.89 15.43 17.24
C SER A 8 7.91 14.61 16.40
N VAL A 9 8.35 13.51 15.79
CA VAL A 9 7.49 12.66 14.93
C VAL A 9 6.51 11.88 15.79
N ALA A 10 5.21 11.96 15.54
CA ALA A 10 4.21 11.25 16.35
C ALA A 10 4.22 9.74 16.09
N GLY A 11 3.83 8.96 17.10
CA GLY A 11 3.66 7.51 17.02
C GLY A 11 4.93 6.68 17.21
N LEU A 12 6.13 7.28 17.21
CA LEU A 12 7.37 6.54 17.43
C LEU A 12 7.65 6.30 18.92
N GLU A 13 8.05 5.07 19.23
CA GLU A 13 8.65 4.68 20.50
C GLU A 13 10.10 5.21 20.63
N ASP A 14 10.58 5.36 21.86
CA ASP A 14 11.92 5.90 22.16
C ASP A 14 13.04 5.14 21.44
N GLN A 15 12.91 3.81 21.31
CA GLN A 15 13.88 2.99 20.61
C GLN A 15 13.96 3.34 19.12
N GLN A 16 12.81 3.47 18.44
CA GLN A 16 12.73 3.88 17.04
C GLN A 16 13.36 5.26 16.85
N ARG A 17 13.04 6.23 17.72
CA ARG A 17 13.60 7.60 17.69
C ARG A 17 15.12 7.59 17.80
N ARG A 18 15.68 6.83 18.75
CA ARG A 18 17.14 6.72 18.92
C ARG A 18 17.84 6.15 17.68
N HIS A 19 17.27 5.11 17.07
CA HIS A 19 17.84 4.49 15.87
C HIS A 19 17.74 5.40 14.64
N LEU A 20 16.60 6.04 14.42
CA LEU A 20 16.40 6.98 13.30
C LEU A 20 17.29 8.21 13.44
N THR A 21 17.45 8.74 14.65
CA THR A 21 18.40 9.83 14.95
C THR A 21 19.85 9.41 14.65
N ARG A 22 20.24 8.19 15.03
CA ARG A 22 21.57 7.63 14.73
C ARG A 22 21.78 7.43 13.23
N LEU A 23 20.76 6.96 12.49
CA LEU A 23 20.81 6.83 11.03
C LEU A 23 21.01 8.19 10.37
N CYS A 24 20.28 9.21 10.81
CA CYS A 24 20.44 10.58 10.34
C CYS A 24 21.86 11.12 10.62
N SER A 25 22.42 10.88 11.80
CA SER A 25 23.75 11.39 12.17
C SER A 25 24.90 10.65 11.46
N ARG A 26 24.76 9.34 11.21
CA ARG A 26 25.80 8.51 10.57
C ARG A 26 25.72 8.48 9.05
N GLY A 27 24.52 8.70 8.51
CA GLY A 27 24.22 8.55 7.09
C GLY A 27 24.02 7.09 6.67
N VAL A 28 23.39 6.92 5.51
CA VAL A 28 23.09 5.64 4.87
C VAL A 28 23.91 5.55 3.59
N LEU A 29 24.81 4.57 3.52
CA LEU A 29 25.61 4.31 2.33
C LEU A 29 24.78 3.52 1.32
N TRP A 30 24.49 4.13 0.18
CA TRP A 30 23.96 3.45 -0.99
C TRP A 30 25.10 3.12 -1.98
N LYS A 31 25.05 1.92 -2.55
CA LYS A 31 25.97 1.45 -3.58
C LYS A 31 25.16 1.14 -4.82
N HIS A 32 25.48 1.76 -5.95
CA HIS A 32 24.74 1.52 -7.18
C HIS A 32 24.87 0.05 -7.60
N ARG A 33 23.75 -0.63 -7.87
CA ARG A 33 23.74 -2.07 -8.15
C ARG A 33 24.59 -2.43 -9.37
N GLN A 34 24.51 -1.62 -10.42
CA GLN A 34 25.13 -1.86 -11.72
C GLN A 34 26.50 -1.17 -11.88
N ASP A 35 26.75 -0.07 -11.16
CA ASP A 35 27.99 0.70 -11.24
C ASP A 35 28.72 0.58 -9.91
N LYS A 36 29.72 -0.31 -9.85
CA LYS A 36 30.43 -0.61 -8.61
C LYS A 36 31.28 0.54 -8.10
N ASN A 37 31.53 1.57 -8.92
CA ASN A 37 32.30 2.74 -8.53
C ASN A 37 31.43 3.87 -7.98
N LEU A 38 30.11 3.81 -8.20
CA LEU A 38 29.16 4.80 -7.72
C LEU A 38 28.65 4.41 -6.33
N SER A 39 29.00 5.22 -5.32
CA SER A 39 28.51 5.10 -3.95
C SER A 39 28.23 6.48 -3.39
N ILE A 40 27.10 6.64 -2.70
CA ILE A 40 26.66 7.92 -2.14
C ILE A 40 26.21 7.68 -0.70
N VAL A 41 26.56 8.59 0.21
CA VAL A 41 26.08 8.56 1.59
C VAL A 41 24.98 9.62 1.73
N PHE A 42 23.80 9.19 2.15
CA PHE A 42 22.64 10.06 2.35
C PHE A 42 22.38 10.31 3.82
N ARG A 43 21.97 11.52 4.18
CA ARG A 43 21.26 11.77 5.44
C ARG A 43 19.77 11.71 5.18
N LEU A 44 19.05 10.94 5.99
CA LEU A 44 17.60 10.78 5.85
C LEU A 44 16.90 11.63 6.90
N LEU A 45 16.16 12.64 6.44
CA LEU A 45 15.33 13.51 7.26
C LEU A 45 13.86 13.14 7.08
N HIS A 46 13.07 13.26 8.15
CA HIS A 46 11.63 13.15 8.06
C HIS A 46 11.05 14.30 7.23
N GLY A 47 10.29 13.98 6.19
CA GLY A 47 9.72 14.95 5.25
C GLY A 47 8.34 15.49 5.63
N GLY A 48 7.88 15.22 6.85
CA GLY A 48 6.59 15.64 7.38
C GLY A 48 5.49 14.58 7.22
N GLU A 49 4.50 14.64 8.11
CA GLU A 49 3.39 13.68 8.16
C GLU A 49 2.52 13.75 6.90
N VAL A 50 1.84 12.63 6.63
CA VAL A 50 0.93 12.45 5.52
C VAL A 50 -0.42 11.99 6.07
N GLU A 51 -1.50 12.35 5.39
CA GLU A 51 -2.84 11.91 5.79
C GLU A 51 -3.02 10.39 5.59
N ALA A 52 -3.80 9.76 6.45
CA ALA A 52 -4.16 8.34 6.36
C ALA A 52 -5.40 8.13 5.46
N ASP A 53 -5.36 8.71 4.25
CA ASP A 53 -6.47 8.74 3.28
C ASP A 53 -6.32 7.69 2.16
N GLY A 54 -5.37 6.74 2.30
CA GLY A 54 -5.00 5.78 1.27
C GLY A 54 -4.10 6.35 0.14
N ASN A 55 -3.86 7.66 0.08
CA ASN A 55 -2.92 8.30 -0.85
C ASN A 55 -1.52 8.51 -0.26
N CYS A 56 -1.27 7.99 0.94
CA CYS A 56 -0.03 8.25 1.66
C CYS A 56 1.22 7.85 0.87
N LEU A 57 1.23 6.69 0.21
CA LEU A 57 2.32 6.25 -0.66
C LEU A 57 2.67 7.30 -1.73
N PHE A 58 1.67 7.75 -2.49
CA PHE A 58 1.88 8.69 -3.59
C PHE A 58 2.27 10.09 -3.10
N THR A 59 1.70 10.53 -1.98
CA THR A 59 2.06 11.81 -1.36
C THR A 59 3.49 11.79 -0.81
N ALA A 60 3.87 10.71 -0.14
CA ALA A 60 5.23 10.50 0.36
C ALA A 60 6.23 10.41 -0.80
N ALA A 61 5.94 9.60 -1.82
CA ALA A 61 6.75 9.44 -3.02
C ALA A 61 6.98 10.78 -3.74
N ARG A 62 5.92 11.57 -3.94
CA ARG A 62 6.00 12.92 -4.52
C ARG A 62 6.97 13.81 -3.75
N ARG A 63 6.84 13.87 -2.43
CA ARG A 63 7.65 14.72 -1.55
C ARG A 63 9.10 14.24 -1.48
N SER A 64 9.34 12.94 -1.35
CA SER A 64 10.70 12.36 -1.33
C SER A 64 11.43 12.54 -2.67
N MET A 65 10.70 12.55 -3.79
CA MET A 65 11.29 12.71 -5.12
C MET A 65 11.34 14.16 -5.61
N ASP A 66 10.70 15.10 -4.92
CA ASP A 66 10.48 16.48 -5.36
C ASP A 66 9.85 16.56 -6.77
N VAL A 67 8.81 15.75 -7.00
CA VAL A 67 8.11 15.68 -8.30
C VAL A 67 6.92 16.63 -8.30
N ASP A 68 6.84 17.46 -9.34
CA ASP A 68 5.69 18.31 -9.63
C ASP A 68 4.55 17.50 -10.28
N ALA A 69 3.84 16.73 -9.47
CA ALA A 69 2.64 15.98 -9.85
C ALA A 69 1.79 15.74 -8.60
N THR A 70 0.47 15.79 -8.70
CA THR A 70 -0.44 15.44 -7.61
C THR A 70 -0.35 13.94 -7.25
N ALA A 71 -0.79 13.56 -6.05
CA ALA A 71 -0.85 12.15 -5.64
C ALA A 71 -1.72 11.31 -6.60
N ARG A 72 -2.84 11.88 -7.07
CA ARG A 72 -3.71 11.28 -8.07
C ARG A 72 -3.01 11.07 -9.41
N GLU A 73 -2.24 12.05 -9.89
CA GLU A 73 -1.47 11.90 -11.13
C GLU A 73 -0.40 10.82 -11.02
N LEU A 74 0.33 10.76 -9.89
CA LEU A 74 1.30 9.69 -9.65
C LEU A 74 0.63 8.31 -9.60
N ARG A 75 -0.51 8.20 -8.90
CA ARG A 75 -1.33 6.98 -8.88
C ARG A 75 -1.70 6.52 -10.29
N MET A 76 -2.18 7.43 -11.14
CA MET A 76 -2.52 7.06 -12.52
C MET A 76 -1.30 6.68 -13.37
N ARG A 77 -0.14 7.32 -13.16
CA ARG A 77 1.12 6.89 -13.81
C ARG A 77 1.53 5.50 -13.37
N THR A 78 1.40 5.19 -12.09
CA THR A 78 1.64 3.85 -11.52
C THR A 78 0.73 2.79 -12.14
N VAL A 79 -0.58 3.07 -12.23
CA VAL A 79 -1.54 2.16 -12.88
C VAL A 79 -1.19 1.93 -14.35
N ARG A 80 -0.85 3.00 -15.07
CA ARG A 80 -0.42 2.90 -16.48
C ARG A 80 0.85 2.05 -16.61
N ARG A 81 1.88 2.32 -15.79
CA ARG A 81 3.14 1.57 -15.75
C ARG A 81 2.88 0.09 -15.48
N PHE A 82 2.08 -0.24 -14.47
CA PHE A 82 1.68 -1.60 -14.18
C PHE A 82 1.04 -2.30 -15.38
N THR A 83 0.10 -1.62 -16.07
CA THR A 83 -0.61 -2.19 -17.21
C THR A 83 0.33 -2.45 -18.40
N GLU A 84 1.27 -1.54 -18.66
CA GLU A 84 2.31 -1.70 -19.68
C GLU A 84 3.24 -2.87 -19.34
N ASP A 85 3.71 -2.94 -18.09
CA ASP A 85 4.62 -3.98 -17.62
C ASP A 85 3.93 -5.36 -17.68
N LEU A 86 2.71 -5.48 -17.17
CA LEU A 86 1.91 -6.71 -17.22
C LEU A 86 1.64 -7.18 -18.65
N GLY A 87 1.52 -6.26 -19.61
CA GLY A 87 1.34 -6.55 -21.03
C GLY A 87 2.62 -7.01 -21.73
N SER A 88 3.80 -6.70 -21.18
CA SER A 88 5.10 -6.96 -21.79
C SER A 88 5.83 -8.20 -21.24
N VAL A 89 5.48 -8.66 -20.04
CA VAL A 89 6.07 -9.84 -19.41
C VAL A 89 5.61 -11.15 -20.06
N ASP A 90 6.43 -12.20 -19.91
CA ASP A 90 6.07 -13.54 -20.36
C ASP A 90 4.88 -14.14 -19.56
N GLY A 91 4.33 -15.24 -20.07
CA GLY A 91 3.15 -15.87 -19.48
C GLY A 91 3.38 -16.46 -18.08
N GLU A 92 4.61 -16.84 -17.71
CA GLU A 92 4.92 -17.35 -16.38
C GLU A 92 4.97 -16.24 -15.35
N THR A 93 5.69 -15.16 -15.66
CA THR A 93 5.75 -13.94 -14.86
C THR A 93 4.36 -13.33 -14.69
N LYS A 94 3.55 -13.31 -15.76
CA LYS A 94 2.15 -12.85 -15.68
C LYS A 94 1.32 -13.68 -14.70
N ARG A 95 1.44 -15.01 -14.72
CA ARG A 95 0.74 -15.90 -13.77
C ARG A 95 1.22 -15.69 -12.34
N PHE A 96 2.51 -15.45 -12.14
CA PHE A 96 3.06 -15.13 -10.82
C PHE A 96 2.46 -13.84 -10.26
N ILE A 97 2.43 -12.76 -11.06
CA ILE A 97 1.81 -11.48 -10.67
C ILE A 97 0.32 -11.65 -10.34
N GLN A 98 -0.43 -12.37 -11.18
CA GLN A 98 -1.84 -12.66 -10.92
C GLN A 98 -2.06 -13.44 -9.62
N SER A 99 -1.20 -14.43 -9.34
CA SER A 99 -1.24 -15.20 -8.09
C SER A 99 -0.94 -14.31 -6.87
N ALA A 100 0.05 -13.43 -6.96
CA ALA A 100 0.38 -12.49 -5.90
C ALA A 100 -0.78 -11.55 -5.58
N ILE A 101 -1.41 -10.96 -6.61
CA ILE A 101 -2.59 -10.10 -6.44
C ILE A 101 -3.73 -10.87 -5.77
N ARG A 102 -4.04 -12.07 -6.27
CA ARG A 102 -5.08 -12.91 -5.66
C ARG A 102 -4.80 -13.21 -4.20
N ASN A 103 -3.58 -13.61 -3.85
CA ASN A 103 -3.21 -13.92 -2.47
C ASN A 103 -3.32 -12.70 -1.55
N MET A 104 -3.12 -11.50 -2.08
CA MET A 104 -3.15 -10.26 -1.31
C MET A 104 -4.57 -9.71 -1.12
N TYR A 105 -5.41 -9.78 -2.15
CA TYR A 105 -6.70 -9.07 -2.19
C TYR A 105 -7.92 -9.99 -2.23
N SER A 106 -7.73 -11.27 -2.54
CA SER A 106 -8.79 -12.28 -2.55
C SER A 106 -8.23 -13.66 -2.13
N PRO A 107 -7.69 -13.78 -0.90
CA PRO A 107 -7.05 -15.00 -0.41
C PRO A 107 -8.04 -16.18 -0.30
N ASP A 108 -7.49 -17.41 -0.28
CA ASP A 108 -8.27 -18.62 0.03
C ASP A 108 -8.53 -18.71 1.54
N LEU A 109 -9.73 -18.32 1.95
CA LEU A 109 -10.22 -18.31 3.33
C LEU A 109 -10.24 -19.69 4.01
N ARG A 110 -9.97 -20.78 3.28
CA ARG A 110 -9.80 -22.12 3.87
C ARG A 110 -8.38 -22.36 4.41
N SER A 111 -7.47 -21.39 4.25
CA SER A 111 -6.06 -21.50 4.60
C SER A 111 -5.48 -20.16 5.05
N GLY A 112 -4.22 -20.14 5.50
CA GLY A 112 -3.49 -18.89 5.78
C GLY A 112 -3.71 -18.25 7.16
N TRP A 113 -4.55 -18.83 8.03
CA TRP A 113 -4.84 -18.31 9.37
C TRP A 113 -3.64 -18.31 10.34
N GLY A 114 -2.59 -19.06 10.05
CA GLY A 114 -1.33 -19.02 10.80
C GLY A 114 -0.44 -17.79 10.52
N ILE A 115 -0.79 -16.97 9.52
CA ILE A 115 -0.05 -15.75 9.15
C ILE A 115 -0.69 -14.52 9.78
N HIS A 116 -2.02 -14.41 9.69
CA HIS A 116 -2.78 -13.34 10.32
C HIS A 116 -4.17 -13.84 10.73
N VAL A 117 -4.68 -13.34 11.86
CA VAL A 117 -5.97 -13.76 12.44
C VAL A 117 -7.19 -13.14 11.73
N VAL A 118 -6.95 -12.11 10.92
CA VAL A 118 -7.94 -11.47 10.05
C VAL A 118 -7.46 -11.54 8.61
N GLN A 119 -8.32 -11.95 7.68
CA GLN A 119 -8.06 -11.88 6.24
C GLN A 119 -9.07 -10.97 5.57
N GLU A 120 -8.64 -10.24 4.54
CA GLU A 120 -9.48 -9.29 3.83
C GLU A 120 -9.71 -9.74 2.39
N VAL A 121 -10.94 -9.62 1.91
CA VAL A 121 -11.30 -9.81 0.50
C VAL A 121 -11.82 -8.48 -0.04
N LYS A 122 -11.20 -7.97 -1.10
CA LYS A 122 -11.56 -6.70 -1.73
C LYS A 122 -12.46 -6.91 -2.95
N PHE A 123 -13.50 -6.11 -3.02
CA PHE A 123 -14.39 -5.99 -4.17
C PHE A 123 -14.51 -4.54 -4.62
N LEU A 124 -14.77 -4.35 -5.91
CA LEU A 124 -15.05 -3.06 -6.52
C LEU A 124 -16.54 -2.99 -6.85
N ALA A 125 -17.25 -2.13 -6.11
CA ALA A 125 -18.66 -1.84 -6.32
C ALA A 125 -18.79 -0.62 -7.20
N LYS A 126 -19.51 -0.70 -8.32
CA LYS A 126 -19.78 0.48 -9.14
C LYS A 126 -20.63 1.48 -8.36
N LYS A 127 -20.22 2.75 -8.36
CA LYS A 127 -20.99 3.80 -7.64
C LYS A 127 -22.40 3.97 -8.18
N GLU A 128 -22.59 3.77 -9.48
CA GLU A 128 -23.90 3.83 -10.14
C GLU A 128 -24.89 2.75 -9.63
N ASP A 129 -24.38 1.64 -9.09
CA ASP A 129 -25.19 0.51 -8.64
C ASP A 129 -25.47 0.53 -7.13
N ARG A 130 -25.05 1.56 -6.38
CA ARG A 130 -25.20 1.66 -4.92
C ARG A 130 -26.64 1.41 -4.45
N GLU A 131 -27.60 2.10 -5.04
CA GLU A 131 -29.02 1.97 -4.67
C GLU A 131 -29.56 0.56 -4.96
N LEU A 132 -29.08 -0.07 -6.03
CA LEU A 132 -29.44 -1.44 -6.38
C LEU A 132 -28.87 -2.45 -5.38
N PHE A 133 -27.64 -2.22 -4.90
CA PHE A 133 -27.04 -3.04 -3.86
C PHE A 133 -27.78 -2.87 -2.54
N ASP A 134 -28.06 -1.64 -2.12
CA ASP A 134 -28.81 -1.36 -0.90
C ASP A 134 -30.18 -2.01 -0.89
N SER A 135 -30.94 -1.86 -1.99
CA SER A 135 -32.25 -2.51 -2.11
C SER A 135 -32.14 -4.03 -2.02
N ALA A 136 -31.15 -4.64 -2.67
CA ALA A 136 -30.99 -6.09 -2.65
C ALA A 136 -30.53 -6.62 -1.27
N ILE A 137 -29.72 -5.85 -0.54
CA ILE A 137 -29.34 -6.16 0.84
C ILE A 137 -30.57 -6.08 1.74
N GLU A 138 -31.37 -5.01 1.63
CA GLU A 138 -32.60 -4.87 2.41
C GLU A 138 -33.62 -5.98 2.10
N ASP A 139 -33.75 -6.41 0.85
CA ASP A 139 -34.60 -7.55 0.48
C ASP A 139 -34.18 -8.84 1.22
N LEU A 140 -32.87 -9.12 1.31
CA LEU A 140 -32.36 -10.28 2.05
C LEU A 140 -32.55 -10.13 3.57
N ILE A 141 -32.40 -8.91 4.11
CA ILE A 141 -32.66 -8.61 5.51
C ILE A 141 -34.15 -8.86 5.84
N LEU A 142 -35.07 -8.44 4.97
CA LEU A 142 -36.51 -8.68 5.11
C LEU A 142 -36.87 -10.17 5.08
N LEU A 143 -36.07 -11.00 4.40
CA LEU A 143 -36.20 -12.46 4.43
C LEU A 143 -35.58 -13.11 5.69
N GLY A 144 -35.05 -12.32 6.61
CA GLY A 144 -34.52 -12.76 7.90
C GLY A 144 -33.01 -13.00 7.92
N MET A 145 -32.28 -12.58 6.89
CA MET A 145 -30.81 -12.69 6.86
C MET A 145 -30.16 -11.58 7.71
N PRO A 146 -29.10 -11.88 8.49
CA PRO A 146 -28.29 -10.83 9.11
C PRO A 146 -27.70 -9.88 8.07
N ARG A 147 -27.58 -8.58 8.40
CA ARG A 147 -27.14 -7.54 7.46
C ARG A 147 -25.79 -7.85 6.83
N GLU A 148 -24.82 -8.30 7.62
CA GLU A 148 -23.45 -8.58 7.19
C GLU A 148 -23.41 -9.73 6.19
N ILE A 149 -24.20 -10.79 6.45
CA ILE A 149 -24.32 -11.94 5.55
C ILE A 149 -25.06 -11.56 4.27
N ALA A 150 -26.12 -10.74 4.37
CA ALA A 150 -26.81 -10.19 3.21
C ALA A 150 -25.88 -9.36 2.33
N ALA A 151 -25.11 -8.45 2.95
CA ALA A 151 -24.11 -7.62 2.28
C ALA A 151 -23.03 -8.48 1.62
N GLU A 152 -22.45 -9.45 2.33
CA GLU A 152 -21.50 -10.41 1.74
C GLU A 152 -22.08 -11.11 0.52
N CYS A 153 -23.31 -11.64 0.60
CA CYS A 153 -23.96 -12.31 -0.51
C CYS A 153 -24.09 -11.40 -1.73
N ILE A 154 -24.57 -10.17 -1.56
CA ILE A 154 -24.77 -9.21 -2.65
C ILE A 154 -23.43 -8.78 -3.25
N TYR A 155 -22.44 -8.46 -2.42
CA TYR A 155 -21.15 -7.99 -2.91
C TYR A 155 -20.35 -9.10 -3.60
N ARG A 156 -20.37 -10.34 -3.09
CA ARG A 156 -19.71 -11.48 -3.76
C ARG A 156 -20.35 -11.82 -5.10
N ASP A 157 -21.67 -11.67 -5.21
CA ASP A 157 -22.41 -12.00 -6.44
C ASP A 157 -22.28 -10.91 -7.51
N ARG A 158 -22.28 -9.63 -7.10
CA ARG A 158 -22.47 -8.51 -8.03
C ARG A 158 -21.28 -7.58 -8.20
N CYS A 159 -20.31 -7.59 -7.29
CA CYS A 159 -19.14 -6.72 -7.39
C CYS A 159 -17.95 -7.42 -8.05
N LEU A 160 -17.03 -6.63 -8.60
CA LEU A 160 -15.83 -7.16 -9.25
C LEU A 160 -14.79 -7.51 -8.17
N PRO A 161 -14.38 -8.78 -7.99
CA PRO A 161 -13.28 -9.11 -7.07
C PRO A 161 -11.97 -8.50 -7.56
N VAL A 162 -11.10 -8.15 -6.63
CA VAL A 162 -9.71 -7.79 -6.92
C VAL A 162 -8.86 -9.06 -6.82
N ASP A 163 -8.72 -9.78 -7.92
CA ASP A 163 -8.07 -11.11 -7.95
C ASP A 163 -7.15 -11.34 -9.16
N ASP A 164 -6.93 -10.32 -9.97
CA ASP A 164 -6.04 -10.34 -11.13
C ASP A 164 -5.48 -8.95 -11.47
N GLY A 165 -4.58 -8.89 -12.47
CA GLY A 165 -3.97 -7.63 -12.89
C GLY A 165 -4.97 -6.54 -13.32
N PRO A 166 -5.91 -6.81 -14.25
CA PRO A 166 -6.92 -5.84 -14.66
C PRO A 166 -7.79 -5.31 -13.50
N SER A 167 -8.22 -6.16 -12.57
CA SER A 167 -8.99 -5.74 -11.41
C SER A 167 -8.14 -4.94 -10.41
N TRP A 168 -6.87 -5.32 -10.19
CA TRP A 168 -5.92 -4.52 -9.41
C TRP A 168 -5.69 -3.13 -10.01
N ALA A 169 -5.58 -3.02 -11.34
CA ALA A 169 -5.40 -1.72 -12.00
C ALA A 169 -6.61 -0.79 -11.76
N LYS A 170 -7.84 -1.35 -11.76
CA LYS A 170 -9.06 -0.61 -11.39
C LYS A 170 -9.06 -0.22 -9.92
N TYR A 171 -8.73 -1.15 -9.02
CA TYR A 171 -8.60 -0.89 -7.59
C TYR A 171 -7.63 0.25 -7.34
N MET A 172 -6.40 0.14 -7.84
CA MET A 172 -5.34 1.13 -7.64
C MET A 172 -5.66 2.49 -8.27
N SER A 173 -6.59 2.57 -9.23
CA SER A 173 -7.07 3.84 -9.81
C SER A 173 -7.98 4.64 -8.86
N ILE A 174 -8.54 4.01 -7.82
CA ILE A 174 -9.43 4.67 -6.86
C ILE A 174 -8.59 5.58 -5.96
N SER A 175 -8.87 6.87 -6.05
CA SER A 175 -8.05 7.95 -5.48
C SER A 175 -8.68 8.61 -4.24
N GLY A 176 -9.86 8.17 -3.81
CA GLY A 176 -10.65 8.89 -2.81
C GLY A 176 -11.29 10.15 -3.41
N SER A 177 -11.62 10.09 -4.70
CA SER A 177 -12.27 11.18 -5.43
C SER A 177 -13.76 10.87 -5.61
N PRO A 178 -14.64 11.90 -5.58
CA PRO A 178 -16.03 11.72 -5.99
C PRO A 178 -16.14 11.21 -7.45
N GLU A 179 -15.13 11.49 -8.29
CA GLU A 179 -15.07 11.05 -9.69
C GLU A 179 -14.63 9.58 -9.87
N ASP A 180 -14.20 8.88 -8.81
CA ASP A 180 -13.82 7.48 -8.93
C ASP A 180 -15.04 6.65 -9.36
N GLU A 181 -14.87 5.72 -10.31
CA GLU A 181 -15.95 4.88 -10.86
C GLU A 181 -16.49 3.86 -9.83
N PHE A 182 -15.61 3.39 -8.94
CA PHE A 182 -15.89 2.32 -7.99
C PHE A 182 -15.71 2.79 -6.54
N ASP A 183 -16.49 2.19 -5.65
CA ASP A 183 -16.20 2.09 -4.22
C ASP A 183 -15.40 0.82 -3.94
N ILE A 184 -14.57 0.90 -2.90
CA ILE A 184 -13.87 -0.27 -2.35
C ILE A 184 -14.77 -0.88 -1.27
N ILE A 185 -15.12 -2.15 -1.45
CA ILE A 185 -15.77 -2.96 -0.44
C ILE A 185 -14.74 -3.93 0.12
N THR A 186 -14.56 -3.93 1.43
CA THR A 186 -13.68 -4.85 2.14
C THR A 186 -14.51 -5.79 3.00
N LEU A 187 -14.45 -7.08 2.70
CA LEU A 187 -14.99 -8.13 3.58
C LEU A 187 -13.86 -8.63 4.49
N GLN A 188 -14.01 -8.46 5.80
CA GLN A 188 -13.02 -8.93 6.78
C GLN A 188 -13.49 -10.25 7.39
N TYR A 189 -12.62 -11.25 7.39
CA TYR A 189 -12.89 -12.58 7.90
C TYR A 189 -11.94 -12.94 9.04
N THR A 190 -12.46 -13.69 9.99
CA THR A 190 -11.65 -14.53 10.89
C THR A 190 -11.81 -16.00 10.48
N GLU A 191 -11.07 -16.91 11.12
CA GLU A 191 -11.25 -18.35 10.89
C GLU A 191 -12.70 -18.81 11.16
N GLU A 192 -13.44 -18.09 12.01
CA GLU A 192 -14.83 -18.39 12.36
C GLU A 192 -15.86 -17.91 11.32
N GLY A 193 -15.45 -17.06 10.37
CA GLY A 193 -16.33 -16.52 9.33
C GLY A 193 -16.22 -15.00 9.17
N LEU A 194 -17.20 -14.41 8.49
CA LEU A 194 -17.27 -12.97 8.23
C LEU A 194 -17.35 -12.21 9.56
N LEU A 195 -16.41 -11.30 9.77
CA LEU A 195 -16.34 -10.42 10.94
C LEU A 195 -17.09 -9.11 10.68
N THR A 196 -16.79 -8.44 9.56
CA THR A 196 -17.38 -7.15 9.22
C THR A 196 -17.26 -6.85 7.73
N VAL A 197 -18.05 -5.86 7.28
CA VAL A 197 -18.09 -5.34 5.93
C VAL A 197 -17.80 -3.84 6.00
N ASP A 198 -16.71 -3.41 5.38
CA ASP A 198 -16.35 -2.00 5.25
C ASP A 198 -16.66 -1.52 3.82
N GLU A 199 -17.52 -0.52 3.72
CA GLU A 199 -18.04 0.03 2.48
C GLU A 199 -17.57 1.48 2.39
N ASN A 200 -16.47 1.73 1.68
CA ASN A 200 -15.84 3.04 1.57
C ASN A 200 -16.63 3.99 0.64
N ARG A 201 -17.89 4.24 0.97
CA ARG A 201 -18.88 4.96 0.16
C ARG A 201 -18.70 6.47 0.16
N ASP A 202 -18.10 7.01 1.21
CA ASP A 202 -17.86 8.45 1.34
C ASP A 202 -16.72 8.93 0.43
N GLY A 203 -16.06 8.01 -0.28
CA GLY A 203 -14.95 8.31 -1.18
C GLY A 203 -13.76 8.92 -0.44
N ARG A 204 -13.61 8.67 0.85
CA ARG A 204 -12.51 9.25 1.65
C ARG A 204 -11.27 8.40 1.67
N ALA A 205 -11.39 7.09 1.51
CA ALA A 205 -10.22 6.22 1.40
C ALA A 205 -9.90 5.94 -0.08
N ALA A 206 -8.66 6.17 -0.46
CA ALA A 206 -8.14 5.69 -1.73
C ALA A 206 -7.68 4.22 -1.57
N ALA A 207 -7.43 3.55 -2.69
CA ALA A 207 -6.77 2.25 -2.64
C ALA A 207 -5.37 2.39 -2.02
N PHE A 208 -5.07 1.56 -1.02
CA PHE A 208 -3.76 1.53 -0.38
C PHE A 208 -2.69 1.08 -1.37
N GLY A 209 -1.52 1.71 -1.26
CA GLY A 209 -0.33 1.31 -2.01
C GLY A 209 0.27 0.02 -1.45
N ASP A 210 0.78 -0.82 -2.34
CA ASP A 210 1.46 -2.08 -2.03
C ASP A 210 2.85 -2.11 -2.70
N ASP A 211 3.57 -3.21 -2.51
CA ASP A 211 4.88 -3.41 -3.16
C ASP A 211 4.78 -3.37 -4.70
N ILE A 212 3.64 -3.77 -5.28
CA ILE A 212 3.40 -3.67 -6.74
C ILE A 212 3.40 -2.19 -7.18
N ALA A 213 2.71 -1.33 -6.44
CA ALA A 213 2.68 0.11 -6.70
C ALA A 213 4.06 0.75 -6.51
N ILE A 214 4.82 0.32 -5.49
CA ILE A 214 6.19 0.80 -5.25
C ILE A 214 7.12 0.38 -6.39
N GLU A 215 7.08 -0.87 -6.84
CA GLU A 215 7.88 -1.35 -7.98
C GLU A 215 7.55 -0.59 -9.28
N CYS A 216 6.28 -0.27 -9.49
CA CYS A 216 5.84 0.53 -10.62
C CYS A 216 6.37 1.97 -10.54
N LEU A 217 6.34 2.60 -9.35
CA LEU A 217 6.97 3.91 -9.13
C LEU A 217 8.49 3.85 -9.36
N ALA A 218 9.16 2.83 -8.83
CA ALA A 218 10.59 2.62 -9.02
C ALA A 218 10.94 2.58 -10.51
N THR A 219 10.17 1.81 -11.27
CA THR A 219 10.33 1.66 -12.73
C THR A 219 10.02 2.95 -13.49
N GLU A 220 8.91 3.63 -13.18
CA GLU A 220 8.52 4.89 -13.82
C GLU A 220 9.60 5.97 -13.69
N PHE A 221 10.25 6.05 -12.52
CA PHE A 221 11.27 7.06 -12.24
C PHE A 221 12.71 6.56 -12.45
N LYS A 222 12.91 5.29 -12.80
CA LYS A 222 14.24 4.65 -12.94
C LYS A 222 15.11 4.82 -11.69
N ARG A 223 14.49 4.70 -10.52
CA ARG A 223 15.10 4.87 -9.19
C ARG A 223 14.84 3.63 -8.36
N GLU A 224 15.82 3.20 -7.58
CA GLU A 224 15.53 2.26 -6.48
C GLU A 224 14.70 2.98 -5.42
N ILE A 225 13.62 2.35 -4.94
CA ILE A 225 12.85 2.85 -3.80
C ILE A 225 13.15 1.96 -2.60
N TYR A 226 13.54 2.56 -1.49
CA TYR A 226 13.73 1.87 -0.22
C TYR A 226 12.61 2.25 0.74
N VAL A 227 11.85 1.25 1.17
CA VAL A 227 10.96 1.43 2.32
C VAL A 227 11.81 1.21 3.58
N VAL A 228 11.93 2.26 4.38
CA VAL A 228 12.59 2.27 5.67
C VAL A 228 11.53 1.98 6.72
N GLN A 229 11.44 0.73 7.14
CA GLN A 229 10.46 0.27 8.11
C GLN A 229 11.05 0.33 9.51
N ALA A 230 10.37 1.00 10.44
CA ALA A 230 10.75 1.01 11.85
C ALA A 230 9.70 0.27 12.67
N HIS A 231 10.03 -0.89 13.23
CA HIS A 231 9.11 -1.66 14.09
C HIS A 231 9.14 -1.16 15.53
N GLY A 232 7.97 -1.16 16.15
CA GLY A 232 7.84 -0.96 17.59
C GLY A 232 8.14 -2.25 18.37
N SER A 233 7.88 -2.19 19.67
CA SER A 233 8.00 -3.32 20.59
C SER A 233 7.10 -4.52 20.26
N ASP A 234 6.04 -4.29 19.47
CA ASP A 234 5.12 -5.31 18.93
C ASP A 234 5.71 -6.17 17.81
N GLY A 235 6.76 -5.70 17.13
CA GLY A 235 7.40 -6.39 16.01
C GLY A 235 8.30 -7.58 16.38
N MET A 236 8.42 -7.95 17.66
CA MET A 236 9.25 -9.07 18.15
C MET A 236 10.71 -9.03 17.67
N VAL A 237 11.27 -7.83 17.50
CA VAL A 237 12.67 -7.63 17.08
C VAL A 237 13.54 -7.31 18.29
N ASP A 238 14.73 -7.90 18.35
CA ASP A 238 15.77 -7.54 19.32
C ASP A 238 15.96 -6.01 19.38
N GLU A 239 16.18 -5.46 20.57
CA GLU A 239 16.23 -4.01 20.82
C GLU A 239 17.27 -3.28 19.93
N GLU A 240 18.25 -4.02 19.43
CA GLU A 240 19.30 -3.51 18.56
C GLU A 240 18.90 -3.36 17.07
N ASN A 241 17.84 -4.00 16.58
CA ASN A 241 17.55 -4.10 15.14
C ASN A 241 16.14 -3.68 14.72
N CYS A 242 15.61 -2.56 15.23
CA CYS A 242 14.23 -2.14 14.92
C CYS A 242 14.00 -1.47 13.55
N VAL A 243 15.05 -1.25 12.73
CA VAL A 243 14.93 -0.55 11.43
C VAL A 243 15.43 -1.40 10.28
N PHE A 244 14.59 -1.56 9.24
CA PHE A 244 14.87 -2.36 8.05
C PHE A 244 14.76 -1.49 6.79
N PHE A 245 15.59 -1.82 5.80
CA PHE A 245 15.55 -1.23 4.47
C PHE A 245 15.06 -2.30 3.48
N LEU A 246 13.84 -2.13 2.99
CA LEU A 246 13.22 -3.04 2.02
C LEU A 246 13.40 -2.45 0.60
N PRO A 247 14.28 -3.05 -0.23
CA PRO A 247 14.63 -2.49 -1.53
C PRO A 247 13.64 -2.90 -2.63
N HIS A 248 13.18 -1.92 -3.40
CA HIS A 248 12.33 -2.09 -4.57
C HIS A 248 13.08 -1.56 -5.81
N PRO A 249 13.77 -2.44 -6.55
CA PRO A 249 14.49 -2.02 -7.75
C PRO A 249 13.52 -1.77 -8.92
N PRO A 250 13.85 -0.85 -9.84
CA PRO A 250 13.12 -0.75 -11.09
C PRO A 250 13.28 -2.03 -11.92
N ARG A 251 12.28 -2.34 -12.75
CA ARG A 251 12.39 -3.40 -13.77
C ARG A 251 13.31 -2.98 -14.93
N SER A 252 13.57 -1.68 -15.07
CA SER A 252 14.51 -1.09 -16.03
C SER A 252 15.89 -0.80 -15.43
N GLU A 253 16.75 -0.15 -16.20
CA GLU A 253 18.01 0.43 -15.69
C GLU A 253 17.75 1.44 -14.54
N ILE A 254 18.72 1.55 -13.64
CA ILE A 254 18.76 2.60 -12.61
C ILE A 254 19.56 3.76 -13.19
N SER A 255 18.95 4.95 -13.30
CA SER A 255 19.61 6.13 -13.87
C SER A 255 19.63 7.34 -12.95
N GLN A 256 19.09 7.19 -11.75
CA GLN A 256 18.92 8.26 -10.77
C GLN A 256 19.22 7.75 -9.35
N PRO A 257 19.58 8.64 -8.39
CA PRO A 257 19.77 8.27 -6.98
C PRO A 257 18.53 7.59 -6.38
N PRO A 258 18.64 6.81 -5.29
CA PRO A 258 17.49 6.14 -4.70
C PRO A 258 16.49 7.11 -4.08
N VAL A 259 15.29 6.61 -3.80
CA VAL A 259 14.23 7.27 -3.02
C VAL A 259 14.05 6.52 -1.72
N PHE A 260 13.75 7.23 -0.64
CA PHE A 260 13.44 6.63 0.64
C PHE A 260 12.02 7.01 1.07
N LEU A 261 11.28 6.02 1.54
CA LEU A 261 9.94 6.15 2.12
C LEU A 261 9.99 5.60 3.53
N PHE A 262 9.35 6.25 4.49
CA PHE A 262 9.28 5.81 5.86
C PHE A 262 7.98 5.06 6.11
N MET A 263 8.07 3.91 6.77
CA MET A 263 6.91 3.13 7.21
C MET A 263 7.01 2.94 8.73
N LYS A 264 6.04 3.50 9.45
CA LYS A 264 5.91 3.29 10.90
C LYS A 264 5.27 1.93 11.13
N GLY A 265 6.01 0.98 11.69
CA GLY A 265 5.48 -0.31 12.08
C GLY A 265 4.70 -0.24 13.40
N THR A 266 3.78 0.71 13.55
CA THR A 266 2.96 0.87 14.75
C THR A 266 1.57 0.30 14.50
N GLY A 267 1.18 -0.75 15.23
CA GLY A 267 -0.19 -1.27 15.18
C GLY A 267 -0.48 -2.05 13.90
N TRP A 268 0.33 -3.07 13.62
CA TRP A 268 0.20 -4.00 12.49
C TRP A 268 -1.26 -4.45 12.29
N CYS A 269 -1.99 -3.79 11.40
CA CYS A 269 -3.31 -4.22 10.95
C CYS A 269 -3.17 -4.99 9.64
N GLY A 270 -2.55 -6.17 9.73
CA GLY A 270 -2.87 -7.40 9.02
C GLY A 270 -2.97 -7.52 7.50
N ALA A 271 -3.01 -6.45 6.72
CA ALA A 271 -3.42 -6.53 5.32
C ALA A 271 -2.79 -5.43 4.43
N GLY A 272 -1.56 -4.99 4.74
CA GLY A 272 -0.81 -4.07 3.87
C GLY A 272 -1.37 -2.64 3.82
N ALA A 273 -2.14 -2.22 4.82
CA ALA A 273 -2.51 -0.81 5.01
C ALA A 273 -1.35 -0.07 5.68
N ASP A 274 -0.19 -0.05 5.02
CA ASP A 274 0.98 0.60 5.56
C ASP A 274 0.90 2.11 5.32
N HIS A 275 1.14 2.87 6.38
CA HIS A 275 1.21 4.31 6.29
C HIS A 275 2.61 4.75 5.89
N TYR A 276 2.72 5.36 4.70
CA TYR A 276 3.98 5.85 4.17
C TYR A 276 4.14 7.36 4.41
N GLU A 277 5.32 7.72 4.91
CA GLU A 277 5.75 9.10 5.06
C GLU A 277 7.02 9.38 4.25
N PRO A 278 7.25 10.62 3.80
CA PRO A 278 8.43 10.98 3.03
C PRO A 278 9.71 10.95 3.87
N LEU A 279 10.80 10.45 3.27
CA LEU A 279 12.17 10.68 3.73
C LEU A 279 12.92 11.52 2.70
N ILE A 280 13.42 12.66 3.14
CA ILE A 280 14.22 13.56 2.31
C ILE A 280 15.68 13.13 2.44
N ALA A 281 16.27 12.74 1.32
CA ALA A 281 17.67 12.35 1.22
C ALA A 281 18.54 13.54 0.82
N HIS A 282 19.53 13.87 1.66
CA HIS A 282 20.53 14.92 1.43
C HIS A 282 21.94 14.35 1.30
#